data_AF-A0A3N7AGV6-F1
#
_entry.id   AF-A0A3N7AGV6-F1
#
_cell.length_a   1.000
_cell.length_b   1.000
_cell.length_c   1.000
_cell.angle_alpha   90.00
_cell.angle_beta   90.00
_cell.angle_gamma   90.00
#
_symmetry.space_group_name_H-M   'P 1'
#
loop_
_entity.id
_entity.type
_entity.pdbx_description
1 polymer ?
#
loop_
_entity_poly.entity_id
_entity_poly.type
_entity_poly.pdbx_seq_one_letter_code
_entity_poly.pdbx_strand_id
1 'polypeptide(L)'
;METKVIKSSNKKFLLSIIGSLIFIFLGGWLAINPEKFVSAIFKNTFFMRIAGIASLLFFGFVLLTIIKKRLSDKNMGIIINELGIIDNSSFASVGLIK
;
A
#
# COMPACT_ATOMS: atom_id res chain seq x y z
N MET A 1 -2.90 -12.38 -32.75
CA MET A 1 -3.20 -11.13 -32.01
C MET A 1 -1.89 -10.60 -31.45
N GLU A 2 -1.50 -9.36 -31.73
CA GLU A 2 -0.24 -8.82 -31.20
C GLU A 2 -0.28 -8.64 -29.68
N THR A 3 0.81 -9.02 -29.00
CA THR A 3 0.98 -8.86 -27.55
C THR A 3 1.04 -7.37 -27.18
N LYS A 4 0.09 -6.89 -26.36
CA LYS A 4 0.11 -5.51 -25.83
C LYS A 4 0.49 -5.52 -24.35
N VAL A 5 1.42 -4.64 -23.95
CA VAL A 5 1.88 -4.51 -22.56
C VAL A 5 1.52 -3.12 -22.03
N ILE A 6 0.69 -3.08 -20.99
CA ILE A 6 0.37 -1.87 -20.25
C ILE A 6 1.23 -1.84 -18.99
N LYS A 7 2.29 -1.02 -19.00
CA LYS A 7 3.21 -0.92 -17.86
C LYS A 7 2.61 -0.10 -16.72
N SER A 8 2.84 -0.54 -15.50
CA SER A 8 2.51 0.24 -14.30
C SER A 8 3.45 1.45 -14.17
N SER A 9 2.90 2.58 -13.73
CA SER A 9 3.66 3.83 -13.60
C SER A 9 4.50 3.85 -12.33
N ASN A 10 5.80 4.16 -12.46
CA ASN A 10 6.70 4.34 -11.32
C ASN A 10 6.21 5.44 -10.34
N LYS A 11 5.43 6.42 -10.82
CA LYS A 11 4.89 7.50 -9.97
C LYS A 11 3.90 6.97 -8.93
N LYS A 12 3.04 6.02 -9.32
CA LYS A 12 2.03 5.42 -8.41
C LYS A 12 2.71 4.69 -7.25
N PHE A 13 3.79 3.99 -7.57
CA PHE A 13 4.61 3.27 -6.59
C PHE A 13 5.29 4.23 -5.61
N LEU A 14 5.95 5.28 -6.14
CA LEU A 14 6.61 6.29 -5.31
C LEU A 14 5.62 6.98 -4.36
N LEU A 15 4.45 7.36 -4.86
CA LEU A 15 3.39 7.98 -4.06
C LEU A 15 2.92 7.04 -2.93
N SER A 16 2.82 5.74 -3.20
CA SER A 16 2.40 4.75 -2.20
C SER A 16 3.44 4.56 -1.10
N ILE A 17 4.75 4.60 -1.45
CA ILE A 17 5.83 4.58 -0.46
C ILE A 17 5.78 5.83 0.42
N ILE A 18 5.71 7.00 -0.20
CA ILE A 18 5.69 8.28 0.52
C ILE A 18 4.47 8.34 1.46
N GLY A 19 3.29 7.98 0.95
CA GLY A 19 2.08 7.92 1.76
C GLY A 19 2.23 6.96 2.95
N SER A 20 2.72 5.74 2.70
CA SER A 20 2.91 4.75 3.77
C SER A 20 3.88 5.24 4.84
N LEU A 21 4.99 5.88 4.46
CA LEU A 21 5.94 6.46 5.42
C LEU A 21 5.29 7.55 6.27
N ILE A 22 4.55 8.47 5.65
CA ILE A 22 3.83 9.53 6.37
C ILE A 22 2.87 8.94 7.41
N PHE A 23 2.06 7.94 7.02
CA PHE A 23 1.11 7.31 7.93
C PHE A 23 1.78 6.46 9.02
N ILE A 24 2.95 5.88 8.76
CA ILE A 24 3.75 5.20 9.79
C ILE A 24 4.26 6.22 10.80
N PHE A 25 4.83 7.34 10.36
CA PHE A 25 5.33 8.39 11.25
C PHE A 25 4.19 9.01 12.08
N LEU A 26 3.09 9.41 11.44
CA LEU A 26 1.93 9.99 12.13
C LEU A 26 1.25 8.96 13.05
N GLY A 27 1.07 7.73 12.58
CA GLY A 27 0.49 6.64 13.38
C GLY A 27 1.35 6.29 14.60
N GLY A 28 2.68 6.29 14.44
CA GLY A 28 3.62 6.10 15.54
C GLY A 28 3.57 7.23 16.56
N TRP A 29 3.53 8.48 16.11
CA TRP A 29 3.36 9.62 17.00
C TRP A 29 2.04 9.49 17.78
N LEU A 30 0.94 9.18 17.10
CA LEU A 30 -0.38 8.98 17.70
C LEU A 30 -0.39 7.85 18.73
N ALA A 31 0.30 6.75 18.46
CA ALA A 31 0.37 5.58 19.34
C ALA A 31 1.23 5.81 20.60
N ILE A 32 2.30 6.59 20.49
CA ILE A 32 3.25 6.86 21.60
C ILE A 32 2.76 7.99 22.50
N ASN A 33 2.17 9.05 21.93
CA ASN A 33 1.70 10.22 22.69
C ASN A 33 0.21 10.49 22.43
N PRO A 34 -0.71 9.55 22.76
CA PRO A 34 -2.13 9.71 22.46
C PRO A 34 -2.75 10.92 23.17
N GLU A 35 -2.29 11.26 24.38
CA GLU A 35 -2.74 12.45 25.13
C GLU A 35 -2.58 13.77 24.37
N LYS A 36 -1.57 13.90 23.51
CA LYS A 36 -1.35 15.14 22.72
C LYS A 36 -2.41 15.36 21.65
N PHE A 37 -3.18 14.32 21.32
CA PHE A 37 -4.22 14.36 20.30
C PHE A 37 -5.62 14.24 20.88
N VAL A 38 -5.73 14.19 22.21
CA VAL A 38 -7.02 14.28 22.89
C VAL A 38 -7.59 15.67 22.65
N SER A 39 -8.76 15.73 22.03
CA SER A 39 -9.46 16.98 21.72
C SER A 39 -10.91 16.89 22.17
N ALA A 40 -11.67 17.98 22.03
CA ALA A 40 -13.11 17.96 22.31
C ALA A 40 -13.86 16.87 21.51
N ILE A 41 -13.34 16.49 20.34
CA ILE A 41 -13.89 15.46 19.44
C ILE A 41 -13.39 14.07 19.83
N PHE A 42 -12.10 13.92 20.14
CA PHE A 42 -11.48 12.65 20.52
C PHE A 42 -11.07 12.66 21.99
N LYS A 43 -12.01 12.38 22.89
CA LYS A 43 -11.77 12.44 24.34
C LYS A 43 -11.04 11.23 24.91
N ASN A 44 -10.93 10.14 24.15
CA ASN A 44 -10.44 8.86 24.63
C ASN A 44 -9.02 8.55 24.09
N THR A 45 -8.02 8.64 24.97
CA THR A 45 -6.62 8.28 24.68
C THR A 45 -6.46 6.84 24.20
N PHE A 46 -7.27 5.91 24.73
CA PHE A 46 -7.24 4.50 24.36
C PHE A 46 -7.62 4.30 22.89
N PHE A 47 -8.66 5.01 22.43
CA PHE A 47 -9.09 4.98 21.03
C PHE A 47 -7.99 5.52 20.10
N MET A 48 -7.37 6.64 20.46
CA MET A 48 -6.29 7.24 19.67
C MET A 48 -5.08 6.31 19.59
N ARG A 49 -4.74 5.64 20.69
CA ARG A 49 -3.65 4.65 20.72
C ARG A 49 -3.94 3.46 19.80
N ILE A 50 -5.16 2.92 19.82
CA ILE A 50 -5.57 1.83 18.91
C ILE A 50 -5.50 2.29 17.46
N ALA A 51 -5.99 3.49 17.15
CA ALA A 51 -5.94 4.03 15.79
C ALA A 51 -4.48 4.17 15.30
N GLY A 52 -3.57 4.65 16.15
CA GLY A 52 -2.15 4.73 15.84
C GLY A 52 -1.52 3.36 15.57
N ILE A 53 -1.82 2.36 16.41
CA ILE A 53 -1.35 0.98 16.22
C ILE A 53 -1.91 0.38 14.93
N ALA A 54 -3.20 0.56 14.65
CA ALA A 54 -3.83 0.09 13.41
C ALA A 54 -3.18 0.72 12.17
N SER A 55 -2.87 2.02 12.23
CA SER A 55 -2.14 2.73 11.18
C SER A 55 -0.75 2.13 10.96
N LEU A 56 0.02 1.92 12.03
CA LEU A 56 1.35 1.30 11.94
C LEU A 56 1.29 -0.11 11.32
N LEU A 57 0.35 -0.94 11.75
CA LEU A 57 0.21 -2.30 11.23
C LEU A 57 -0.19 -2.30 9.75
N PHE A 58 -1.21 -1.51 9.39
CA PHE A 58 -1.71 -1.45 8.02
C PHE A 58 -0.67 -0.85 7.07
N PHE A 59 -0.19 0.35 7.35
CA PHE A 59 0.76 1.03 6.45
C PHE A 59 2.17 0.41 6.49
N GLY A 60 2.56 -0.20 7.61
CA GLY A 60 3.76 -1.04 7.67
C GLY A 60 3.65 -2.25 6.76
N PHE A 61 2.53 -2.97 6.79
CA PHE A 61 2.27 -4.08 5.89
C PHE A 61 2.22 -3.63 4.42
N VAL A 62 1.56 -2.51 4.11
CA VAL A 62 1.52 -1.92 2.77
C VAL A 62 2.94 -1.59 2.27
N LEU A 63 3.77 -0.96 3.10
CA LEU A 63 5.15 -0.64 2.72
C LEU A 63 5.97 -1.90 2.41
N LEU A 64 5.90 -2.93 3.27
CA LEU A 64 6.62 -4.19 3.09
C LEU A 64 6.18 -4.93 1.83
N THR A 65 4.87 -5.02 1.58
CA THR A 65 4.32 -5.71 0.39
C THR A 65 4.70 -4.99 -0.90
N ILE A 66 4.68 -3.66 -0.90
CA ILE A 66 5.11 -2.82 -2.03
C ILE A 66 6.59 -3.03 -2.33
N ILE A 67 7.47 -2.96 -1.33
CA ILE A 67 8.92 -3.17 -1.49
C ILE A 67 9.18 -4.59 -1.99
N LYS A 68 8.60 -5.61 -1.34
CA LYS A 68 8.75 -7.01 -1.75
C LYS A 68 8.34 -7.20 -3.21
N LYS A 69 7.18 -6.67 -3.61
CA LYS A 69 6.70 -6.81 -4.98
C LYS A 69 7.63 -6.13 -5.99
N ARG A 70 8.20 -4.98 -5.65
CA ARG A 70 9.16 -4.27 -6.54
C ARG A 70 10.45 -5.04 -6.77
N LEU A 71 10.91 -5.78 -5.76
CA LEU A 71 12.11 -6.59 -5.85
C LEU A 71 11.87 -7.89 -6.64
N SER A 72 10.68 -8.48 -6.54
CA SER A 72 10.33 -9.73 -7.23
C SER A 72 9.87 -9.54 -8.67
N ASP A 73 9.07 -8.50 -8.96
CA ASP A 73 8.40 -8.35 -10.27
C ASP A 73 9.06 -7.27 -11.14
N LYS A 74 9.85 -7.70 -12.14
CA LYS A 74 10.38 -6.80 -13.19
C LYS A 74 9.31 -6.27 -14.15
N ASN A 75 8.16 -6.96 -14.26
CA ASN A 75 7.09 -6.68 -15.22
C ASN A 75 5.75 -6.35 -14.54
N MET A 76 5.74 -5.34 -13.66
CA MET A 76 4.48 -4.81 -13.11
C MET A 76 3.64 -4.16 -14.23
N GLY A 77 2.52 -4.78 -14.57
CA GLY A 77 1.64 -4.32 -15.63
C GLY A 77 0.59 -5.35 -16.02
N ILE A 78 -0.16 -5.04 -17.08
CA ILE A 78 -1.12 -5.95 -17.70
C ILE A 78 -0.53 -6.39 -19.04
N ILE A 79 -0.48 -7.69 -19.27
CA ILE A 79 -0.02 -8.28 -20.54
C ILE A 79 -1.25 -8.90 -21.20
N ILE A 80 -1.58 -8.43 -22.40
CA ILE A 80 -2.67 -8.95 -23.21
C ILE A 80 -2.05 -9.68 -24.38
N ASN A 81 -2.31 -10.98 -24.50
CA ASN A 81 -1.80 -11.82 -25.58
C ASN A 81 -2.89 -12.79 -26.08
N GLU A 82 -2.52 -13.67 -27.02
CA GLU A 82 -3.44 -14.65 -27.60
C GLU A 82 -3.98 -15.67 -26.59
N LEU A 83 -3.30 -15.84 -25.45
CA LEU A 83 -3.70 -16.78 -24.39
C LEU A 83 -4.70 -16.17 -23.40
N GLY A 84 -4.83 -14.84 -23.37
CA GLY A 84 -5.73 -14.10 -22.47
C GLY A 84 -5.08 -12.84 -21.87
N ILE A 85 -5.60 -12.44 -20.70
CA ILE A 85 -5.12 -11.26 -19.94
C ILE A 85 -4.35 -11.73 -18.71
N ILE A 86 -3.08 -11.34 -18.59
CA ILE A 86 -2.28 -11.55 -17.39
C ILE A 86 -2.22 -10.23 -16.61
N ASP A 87 -2.86 -10.19 -15.44
CA ASP A 87 -2.86 -9.01 -14.57
C ASP A 87 -1.84 -9.12 -13.42
N ASN A 88 -0.70 -8.45 -13.57
CA ASN A 88 0.31 -8.27 -12.53
C ASN A 88 0.32 -6.84 -11.98
N SER A 89 -0.72 -6.06 -12.23
CA SER A 89 -0.78 -4.64 -11.86
C SER A 89 -1.06 -4.41 -10.37
N SER A 90 -1.66 -5.39 -9.66
CA SER A 90 -2.05 -5.29 -8.25
C SER A 90 -1.36 -6.32 -7.34
N PHE A 91 -1.36 -6.13 -6.01
CA PHE A 91 -0.72 -7.07 -5.07
C PHE A 91 -1.24 -8.51 -5.23
N ALA A 92 -2.55 -8.67 -5.42
CA ALA A 92 -3.15 -9.94 -5.82
C ALA A 92 -3.03 -10.06 -7.34
N SER A 93 -1.90 -10.57 -7.83
CA SER A 93 -1.84 -11.00 -9.23
C SER A 93 -2.92 -12.07 -9.44
N VAL A 94 -3.90 -11.78 -10.29
CA VAL A 94 -5.03 -12.68 -10.56
C VAL A 94 -4.61 -13.77 -11.56
N GLY A 95 -3.42 -13.68 -12.14
CA GLY A 95 -2.92 -14.63 -13.12
C GLY A 95 -3.60 -14.47 -14.48
N LEU A 96 -3.68 -15.56 -15.24
CA LEU A 96 -4.28 -15.58 -16.58
C LEU A 96 -5.81 -15.62 -16.47
N ILE A 97 -6.47 -14.60 -16.99
CA ILE A 97 -7.91 -14.54 -17.19
C ILE A 97 -8.19 -14.88 -18.66
N LYS A 98 -9.02 -15.90 -18.90
CA LYS A 98 -9.44 -16.36 -20.23
C LYS A 98 -10.84 -15.88 -20.56
#